data_AF-A0AAE0BN93-F1
#
_entry.id   AF-A0AAE0BN93-F1
#
_cell.length_a   1.000
_cell.length_b   1.000
_cell.length_c   1.000
_cell.angle_alpha   90.00
_cell.angle_beta   90.00
_cell.angle_gamma   90.00
#
_symmetry.space_group_name_H-M   'P 1'
#
loop_
_entity.id
_entity.type
_entity.pdbx_description
1 polymer ?
#
loop_
_entity_poly.entity_id
_entity_poly.type
_entity_poly.pdbx_seq_one_letter_code
_entity_poly.pdbx_strand_id
1 'polypeptide(L)'
;MAESVQVFGRKKTAVAVAFVKRGRGLIKVNGKPIELVEPEILRYKIYAIRQAIAKSLVAYYQKFVDEQTKKEIKELLLSYDRTLLVADPRRCEPKKFGGRGARARFQKSYR
;
A
#
# COMPACT_ATOMS: atom_id res chain seq x y z
N MET A 1 6.58 27.89 4.61
CA MET A 1 6.39 26.44 4.86
C MET A 1 6.71 25.67 3.59
N ALA A 2 7.41 24.54 3.66
CA ALA A 2 7.72 23.75 2.46
C ALA A 2 6.47 22.98 1.98
N GLU A 3 6.21 23.00 0.66
CA GLU A 3 5.18 22.20 0.00
C GLU A 3 5.44 20.72 0.28
N SER A 4 4.63 20.14 1.17
CA SER A 4 4.80 18.76 1.60
C SER A 4 3.47 18.07 1.86
N VAL A 5 3.46 16.76 1.60
CA VAL A 5 2.33 15.87 1.84
C VAL A 5 2.83 14.61 2.52
N GLN A 6 2.07 14.14 3.50
CA GLN A 6 2.27 12.85 4.14
C GLN A 6 1.09 11.93 3.79
N VAL A 7 1.40 10.71 3.37
CA VAL A 7 0.40 9.69 3.02
C VAL A 7 0.80 8.31 3.48
N PHE A 8 -0.19 7.42 3.53
CA PHE A 8 -0.07 6.08 4.07
C PHE A 8 -0.50 5.01 3.05
N GLY A 9 0.34 3.98 2.89
CA GLY A 9 0.02 2.71 2.23
C GLY A 9 -0.14 1.61 3.27
N ARG A 10 -1.08 0.67 3.04
CA ARG A 10 -1.40 -0.40 4.01
C ARG A 10 -1.66 -1.72 3.31
N LYS A 11 -0.93 -2.78 3.68
CA LYS A 11 -1.17 -4.15 3.23
C LYS A 11 -0.97 -5.12 4.38
N LYS A 12 -2.02 -5.85 4.77
CA LYS A 12 -1.98 -6.72 5.96
C LYS A 12 -1.43 -5.91 7.16
N THR A 13 -0.42 -6.42 7.84
CA THR A 13 0.24 -5.74 8.96
C THR A 13 1.27 -4.69 8.52
N ALA A 14 1.65 -4.65 7.24
CA ALA A 14 2.61 -3.68 6.74
C ALA A 14 1.94 -2.30 6.54
N VAL A 15 2.57 -1.29 7.12
CA VAL A 15 2.23 0.13 6.96
C VAL A 15 3.45 0.83 6.38
N ALA A 16 3.25 1.60 5.32
CA ALA A 16 4.27 2.44 4.71
C ALA A 16 3.84 3.90 4.82
N VAL A 17 4.73 4.76 5.28
CA VAL A 17 4.52 6.21 5.34
C VAL A 17 5.40 6.84 4.28
N ALA A 18 4.82 7.65 3.40
CA ALA A 18 5.56 8.40 2.39
C ALA A 18 5.46 9.90 2.70
N PHE A 19 6.62 10.55 2.75
CA PHE A 19 6.74 12.00 2.84
C PHE A 19 7.20 12.52 1.47
N VAL A 20 6.37 13.33 0.84
CA VAL A 20 6.68 13.95 -0.45
C VAL A 20 6.86 15.43 -0.26
N LYS A 21 7.95 15.95 -0.84
CA LYS A 21 8.31 17.36 -0.87
C LYS A 21 8.72 17.72 -2.29
N ARG A 22 8.58 18.99 -2.67
CA ARG A 22 9.16 19.50 -3.93
C ARG A 22 10.68 19.26 -3.93
N GLY A 23 11.21 18.72 -5.03
CA GLY A 23 12.64 18.38 -5.14
C GLY A 23 13.02 17.81 -6.50
N ARG A 24 14.24 17.27 -6.60
CA ARG A 24 14.85 16.76 -7.85
C ARG A 24 14.38 15.36 -8.28
N GLY A 25 13.30 14.82 -7.69
CA GLY A 25 12.78 13.49 -8.03
C GLY A 25 13.45 12.29 -7.35
N LEU A 26 14.17 12.51 -6.24
CA LEU A 26 14.84 11.44 -5.50
C LEU A 26 13.84 10.58 -4.71
N ILE A 27 13.79 9.27 -4.98
CA ILE A 27 12.94 8.31 -4.25
C ILE A 27 13.79 7.42 -3.34
N LYS A 28 13.50 7.46 -2.03
CA LYS A 28 14.18 6.66 -1.01
C LYS A 28 13.19 5.84 -0.19
N VAL A 29 13.55 4.61 0.11
CA VAL A 29 12.84 3.71 1.03
C VAL A 29 13.80 3.37 2.16
N ASN A 30 13.44 3.71 3.40
CA ASN A 30 14.28 3.46 4.58
C ASN A 30 15.73 3.96 4.44
N GLY A 31 15.91 5.13 3.82
CA GLY A 31 17.23 5.75 3.62
C GLY A 31 18.03 5.25 2.41
N LYS A 32 17.65 4.12 1.79
CA LYS A 32 18.26 3.59 0.57
C LYS A 32 17.47 4.05 -0.68
N PRO A 33 18.14 4.28 -1.83
CA PRO A 33 17.42 4.57 -3.08
C PRO A 33 16.58 3.35 -3.50
N ILE A 34 15.44 3.60 -4.15
CA ILE A 34 14.46 2.54 -4.48
C ILE A 34 15.03 1.40 -5.33
N GLU A 35 16.03 1.71 -6.17
CA GLU A 35 16.72 0.75 -7.04
C GLU A 35 17.51 -0.31 -6.25
N LEU A 36 17.96 0.03 -5.04
CA LEU A 36 18.77 -0.84 -4.17
C LEU A 36 17.94 -1.49 -3.05
N VAL A 37 16.61 -1.50 -3.18
CA VAL A 37 15.72 -2.07 -2.17
C VAL A 37 15.59 -3.58 -2.40
N GLU A 38 16.43 -4.33 -1.70
CA GLU A 38 16.27 -5.77 -1.48
C GLU A 38 15.52 -6.01 -0.15
N PRO A 39 14.67 -7.04 0.01
CA PRO A 39 14.48 -8.24 -0.83
C PRO A 39 13.05 -8.44 -1.37
N GLU A 40 12.94 -9.12 -2.52
CA GLU A 40 11.68 -9.51 -3.19
C GLU A 40 10.74 -10.35 -2.32
N ILE A 41 11.31 -11.13 -1.39
CA ILE A 41 10.58 -12.03 -0.48
C ILE A 41 9.60 -11.26 0.41
N LEU A 42 9.86 -9.97 0.68
CA LEU A 42 8.99 -9.13 1.51
C LEU A 42 7.83 -8.51 0.70
N ARG A 43 7.14 -9.34 -0.07
CA ARG A 43 6.03 -8.97 -0.96
C ARG A 43 4.98 -8.06 -0.29
N TYR A 44 4.61 -8.31 0.97
CA TYR A 44 3.64 -7.47 1.69
C TYR A 44 4.15 -6.06 1.98
N LYS A 45 5.43 -5.89 2.30
CA LYS A 45 6.03 -4.56 2.51
C LYS A 45 6.08 -3.78 1.20
N ILE A 46 6.43 -4.45 0.10
CA ILE A 46 6.48 -3.86 -1.25
C ILE A 46 5.10 -3.32 -1.66
N TYR A 47 4.02 -4.09 -1.47
CA TYR A 47 2.66 -3.62 -1.80
C TYR A 47 2.26 -2.37 -1.01
N ALA A 48 2.62 -2.28 0.28
CA ALA A 48 2.34 -1.09 1.07
C ALA A 48 3.13 0.12 0.57
N ILE A 49 4.40 -0.05 0.20
CA ILE A 49 5.26 1.01 -0.34
C ILE A 49 4.72 1.50 -1.69
N ARG A 50 4.42 0.59 -2.63
CA ARG A 50 3.85 0.92 -3.95
C ARG A 50 2.56 1.76 -3.80
N GLN A 51 1.70 1.36 -2.86
CA GLN A 51 0.47 2.08 -2.58
C GLN A 51 0.73 3.49 -2.00
N ALA A 52 1.72 3.62 -1.11
CA ALA A 52 2.07 4.91 -0.53
C ALA A 52 2.60 5.90 -1.59
N ILE A 53 3.41 5.41 -2.55
CA ILE A 53 3.96 6.20 -3.66
C ILE A 53 2.84 6.66 -4.60
N ALA A 54 1.94 5.76 -5.02
CA ALA A 54 0.84 6.13 -5.92
C ALA A 54 -0.10 7.16 -5.27
N LYS A 55 -0.44 6.98 -3.99
CA LYS A 55 -1.26 7.95 -3.24
C LYS A 55 -0.55 9.29 -3.06
N SER A 56 0.76 9.30 -2.90
CA SER A 56 1.51 10.53 -2.64
C SER A 56 1.50 11.45 -3.85
N LEU A 57 1.63 10.88 -5.05
CA LEU A 57 1.54 11.63 -6.30
C LEU A 57 0.18 12.32 -6.44
N VAL A 58 -0.91 11.55 -6.32
CA VAL A 58 -2.27 12.09 -6.42
C VAL A 58 -2.53 13.14 -5.34
N ALA A 59 -2.09 12.92 -4.10
CA ALA A 59 -2.29 13.86 -3.01
C ALA A 59 -1.44 15.14 -3.14
N TYR A 60 -0.26 15.06 -3.76
CA TYR A 60 0.56 16.23 -4.05
C TYR A 60 -0.10 17.12 -5.11
N TYR A 61 -0.51 16.53 -6.24
CA TYR A 61 -1.18 17.26 -7.32
C TYR A 61 -2.52 17.88 -6.88
N GLN A 62 -3.29 17.14 -6.07
CA GLN A 62 -4.51 17.65 -5.44
C GLN A 62 -4.31 18.96 -4.67
N LYS A 63 -3.16 19.12 -4.02
CA LYS A 63 -2.91 20.23 -3.09
C LYS A 63 -2.15 21.39 -3.72
N PHE A 64 -1.27 21.13 -4.68
CA PHE A 64 -0.26 22.10 -5.13
C PHE A 64 -0.22 22.37 -6.64
N VAL A 65 -0.95 21.61 -7.47
CA VAL A 65 -0.86 21.76 -8.93
C VAL A 65 -2.24 22.09 -9.50
N ASP A 66 -3.02 21.10 -9.92
CA ASP A 66 -4.31 21.30 -10.57
C ASP A 66 -5.20 20.05 -10.47
N GLU A 67 -6.51 20.26 -10.47
CA GLU A 67 -7.50 19.18 -10.30
C GLU A 67 -7.60 18.27 -11.54
N GLN A 68 -7.34 18.83 -12.73
CA GLN A 68 -7.45 18.10 -13.99
C GLN A 68 -6.34 17.05 -14.13
N THR A 69 -5.08 17.44 -13.97
CA THR A 69 -3.93 16.53 -14.01
C THR A 69 -4.04 15.46 -12.92
N LYS A 70 -4.55 15.82 -11.73
CA LYS A 70 -4.85 14.84 -10.68
C LYS A 70 -5.88 13.80 -11.13
N LYS A 71 -6.94 14.20 -11.85
CA LYS A 71 -7.95 13.28 -12.38
C LYS A 71 -7.35 12.34 -13.43
N GLU A 72 -6.55 12.87 -14.34
CA GLU A 72 -5.86 12.10 -15.39
C GLU A 72 -4.92 11.04 -14.79
N ILE A 73 -4.07 11.44 -13.84
CA ILE A 73 -3.17 10.52 -13.11
C ILE A 73 -3.98 9.46 -12.36
N LYS A 74 -5.08 9.86 -11.70
CA LYS A 74 -5.93 8.94 -10.95
C LYS A 74 -6.57 7.90 -11.87
N GLU A 75 -7.10 8.30 -13.02
CA GLU A 75 -7.70 7.39 -14.00
C GLU A 75 -6.67 6.43 -14.58
N LEU A 76 -5.46 6.91 -14.91
CA LEU A 76 -4.35 6.07 -15.37
C LEU A 76 -3.93 5.03 -14.32
N LEU A 77 -3.83 5.42 -13.05
CA LEU A 77 -3.48 4.49 -11.97
C LEU A 77 -4.59 3.47 -11.71
N LEU A 78 -5.85 3.88 -11.80
CA LEU A 78 -7.00 2.98 -11.61
C LEU A 78 -7.15 1.99 -12.77
N SER A 79 -6.90 2.42 -14.01
CA SER A 79 -6.97 1.55 -15.19
C SER A 79 -5.89 0.48 -15.15
N TYR A 80 -4.69 0.82 -14.67
CA TYR A 80 -3.61 -0.13 -14.48
C TYR A 80 -3.88 -1.10 -13.31
N ASP A 81 -4.09 -0.59 -12.10
CA ASP A 81 -4.34 -1.41 -10.91
C ASP A 81 -5.00 -0.61 -9.78
N ARG A 82 -6.28 -0.93 -9.51
CA ARG A 82 -7.06 -0.32 -8.42
C ARG A 82 -6.40 -0.38 -7.05
N THR A 83 -5.58 -1.41 -6.78
CA THR A 83 -4.92 -1.59 -5.47
C THR A 83 -3.79 -0.59 -5.20
N LEU A 84 -3.38 0.19 -6.20
CA LEU A 84 -2.44 1.31 -6.04
C LEU A 84 -3.02 2.45 -5.21
N LEU A 85 -4.33 2.70 -5.33
CA LEU A 85 -5.01 3.77 -4.61
C LEU A 85 -5.86 3.24 -3.47
N VAL A 86 -6.52 2.09 -3.64
CA VAL A 86 -7.42 1.51 -2.63
C VAL A 86 -6.71 0.37 -1.89
N ALA A 87 -6.76 0.36 -0.56
CA ALA A 87 -6.13 -0.68 0.23
C ALA A 87 -6.94 -1.98 0.17
N ASP A 88 -6.25 -3.12 0.05
CA ASP A 88 -6.89 -4.44 0.08
C ASP A 88 -7.38 -4.76 1.51
N PRO A 89 -8.71 -4.92 1.72
CA PRO A 89 -9.27 -5.13 3.05
C PRO A 89 -9.04 -6.53 3.60
N ARG A 90 -8.58 -7.51 2.78
CA ARG A 90 -8.52 -8.92 3.18
C ARG A 90 -7.61 -9.14 4.39
N ARG A 91 -8.18 -9.65 5.50
CA ARG A 91 -7.49 -10.04 6.74
C ARG A 91 -7.56 -11.54 6.98
N CYS A 92 -6.71 -12.05 7.86
CA CYS A 92 -6.80 -13.45 8.28
C CYS A 92 -8.05 -13.60 9.15
N GLU A 93 -8.93 -14.53 8.79
CA GLU A 93 -10.11 -14.83 9.60
C GLU A 93 -9.66 -15.42 10.96
N PRO A 94 -10.27 -14.98 12.08
CA PRO A 94 -9.95 -15.53 13.40
C PRO A 94 -10.24 -17.04 13.49
N LYS A 95 -9.41 -17.77 14.25
CA LYS A 95 -9.65 -19.19 14.57
C LYS A 95 -10.85 -19.33 15.52
N LYS A 96 -11.77 -20.25 15.20
CA LYS A 96 -12.89 -20.63 16.09
C LYS A 96 -12.55 -21.92 16.85
N PHE A 97 -13.18 -22.16 18.00
CA PHE A 97 -13.01 -23.39 18.78
C PHE A 97 -13.48 -24.62 17.97
N GLY A 98 -13.00 -25.81 18.32
CA GLY A 98 -13.44 -27.07 17.70
C GLY A 98 -12.79 -27.40 16.36
N GLY A 99 -11.56 -26.94 16.14
CA GLY A 99 -10.75 -27.30 14.98
C GLY A 99 -9.38 -26.61 14.95
N ARG A 100 -8.57 -26.94 13.95
CA ARG A 100 -7.19 -26.42 13.81
C ARG A 100 -7.11 -25.04 13.17
N GLY A 101 -8.07 -24.67 12.31
CA GLY A 101 -8.04 -23.45 11.52
C GLY A 101 -9.31 -22.60 11.65
N ALA A 102 -9.35 -21.47 10.93
CA ALA A 102 -10.53 -20.58 10.91
C ALA A 102 -11.82 -21.31 10.49
N ARG A 103 -11.71 -22.25 9.54
CA ARG A 103 -12.83 -23.04 9.00
C ARG A 103 -12.68 -24.55 9.18
N ALA A 104 -11.48 -25.05 9.47
CA ALA A 104 -11.22 -26.48 9.62
C ALA A 104 -11.81 -27.00 10.95
N ARG A 105 -12.42 -28.18 10.92
CA ARG A 105 -12.95 -28.90 12.10
C ARG A 105 -12.13 -30.14 12.39
N PHE A 106 -12.13 -30.61 13.63
CA PHE A 106 -11.55 -31.92 13.95
C PHE A 106 -12.39 -33.03 13.33
N GLN A 107 -11.73 -34.04 12.74
CA GLN A 107 -12.40 -35.23 12.23
C GLN A 107 -13.06 -35.99 13.38
N LYS A 108 -14.29 -36.46 13.17
CA LYS A 108 -15.05 -37.26 14.14
C LYS A 108 -15.22 -38.68 13.61
N SER A 109 -15.17 -39.66 14.50
CA SER A 109 -15.59 -41.04 14.26
C SER A 109 -16.78 -41.33 15.18
N TYR A 110 -17.86 -41.86 14.62
CA TYR A 110 -19.04 -42.28 15.37
C TYR A 110 -18.98 -43.79 15.63
N ARG A 111 -19.70 -44.24 16.66
CA ARG A 111 -19.89 -45.66 17.00
C ARG A 111 -21.30 -46.08 16.62
#